data_AF-A0A8H3FAA9-F1
#
_entry.id   AF-A0A8H3FAA9-F1
#
_cell.length_a   1.000
_cell.length_b   1.000
_cell.length_c   1.000
_cell.angle_alpha   90.00
_cell.angle_beta   90.00
_cell.angle_gamma   90.00
#
_symmetry.space_group_name_H-M   'P 1'
#
loop_
_entity.id
_entity.type
_entity.pdbx_description
1 polymer ?
#
loop_
_entity_poly.entity_id
_entity_poly.type
_entity_poly.pdbx_seq_one_letter_code
_entity_poly.pdbx_strand_id
1 'polypeptide(L)'
;MAELDSLIDSMIQQRSTSDVASINDEYKSEIDIRQTFSKGQGVFAKHFLSVKHAICSLSYPTMMAIDSDALQKTCYRCLLVTATKLPLPEYGRVSKELKTCSGCHIARFCDKACQVKAWHAYHKYECAVFKKRQHNLPSAILRAVMRIVLLKDRDVLPSDEWRRIISLTSHEQVSRVRSNLTDMAEGIKHLAQSKMSVETIQRLLFVMKFNATELPTPVYGSAGVMLDPLVAKINHSCEPNVSIHRPQQTMISGWTDSTQLSEDERKTFIHLVPLRDI
;
A
#
# COMPACT_ATOMS: atom_id res chain seq x y z
N MET A 1 21.39 26.32 17.18
CA MET A 1 20.32 27.18 16.64
C MET A 1 20.26 27.02 15.12
N ALA A 2 21.33 27.31 14.37
CA ALA A 2 21.37 27.14 12.91
C ALA A 2 20.90 25.77 12.35
N GLU A 3 21.25 24.64 12.99
CA GLU A 3 20.74 23.32 12.56
C GLU A 3 19.24 23.16 12.78
N LEU A 4 18.72 23.67 13.91
CA LEU A 4 17.30 23.63 14.26
C LEU A 4 16.50 24.55 13.33
N ASP A 5 17.04 25.72 13.02
CA ASP A 5 16.44 26.68 12.10
C ASP A 5 16.41 26.09 10.67
N SER A 6 17.50 25.43 10.23
CA SER A 6 17.50 24.73 8.94
C SER A 6 16.52 23.55 8.89
N LEU A 7 16.31 22.87 10.03
CA LEU A 7 15.34 21.78 10.15
C LEU A 7 13.91 22.32 10.03
N ILE A 8 13.64 23.46 10.69
CA ILE A 8 12.35 24.15 10.65
C ILE A 8 12.08 24.67 9.24
N ASP A 9 13.04 25.34 8.59
CA ASP A 9 12.92 25.85 7.24
C ASP A 9 12.68 24.73 6.22
N SER A 10 13.36 23.60 6.42
CA SER A 10 13.20 22.43 5.57
C SER A 10 11.85 21.72 5.79
N MET A 11 11.36 21.67 7.03
CA MET A 11 10.00 21.22 7.35
C MET A 11 8.94 22.16 6.76
N ILE A 12 9.19 23.47 6.72
CA ILE A 12 8.33 24.48 6.08
C ILE A 12 8.36 24.32 4.55
N GLN A 13 9.52 24.07 3.95
CA GLN A 13 9.64 23.81 2.51
C GLN A 13 8.88 22.55 2.08
N GLN A 14 8.98 21.44 2.83
CA GLN A 14 8.19 20.22 2.57
C GLN A 14 6.68 20.46 2.74
N ARG A 15 6.27 21.39 3.59
CA ARG A 15 4.87 21.83 3.72
C ARG A 15 4.41 22.72 2.56
N SER A 16 5.33 23.33 1.81
CA SER A 16 5.07 24.32 0.76
C SER A 16 5.20 23.78 -0.68
N THR A 17 5.66 22.54 -0.86
CA THR A 17 5.75 21.92 -2.20
C THR A 17 4.37 21.90 -2.86
N SER A 18 4.26 22.61 -3.97
CA SER A 18 3.08 22.84 -4.80
C SER A 18 2.33 21.56 -5.19
N ASP A 19 1.00 21.65 -5.12
CA ASP A 19 -0.05 20.71 -5.53
C ASP A 19 0.35 19.55 -6.44
N VAL A 20 0.55 18.38 -5.82
CA VAL A 20 0.07 17.12 -6.41
C VAL A 20 -1.21 16.72 -5.67
N ALA A 21 -2.17 17.64 -5.65
CA ALA A 21 -3.52 17.40 -5.17
C ALA A 21 -4.32 16.60 -6.22
N SER A 22 -3.85 15.41 -6.60
CA SER A 22 -4.64 14.55 -7.48
C SER A 22 -5.47 13.58 -6.62
N ILE A 23 -6.55 14.11 -6.05
CA ILE A 23 -7.74 13.29 -5.78
C ILE A 23 -8.23 12.81 -7.15
N ASN A 24 -8.58 11.55 -7.28
CA ASN A 24 -9.22 11.05 -8.51
C ASN A 24 -10.45 11.93 -8.81
N ASP A 25 -10.69 12.25 -10.08
CA ASP A 25 -11.78 13.16 -10.46
C ASP A 25 -13.14 12.72 -9.92
N GLU A 26 -13.34 11.41 -9.79
CA GLU A 26 -14.52 10.77 -9.20
C GLU A 26 -14.84 11.18 -7.75
N TYR A 27 -13.83 11.58 -6.95
CA TYR A 27 -14.02 11.92 -5.52
C TYR A 27 -13.88 13.42 -5.24
N LYS A 28 -13.67 14.25 -6.26
CA LYS A 28 -13.49 15.71 -6.09
C LYS A 28 -14.76 16.43 -5.62
N SER A 29 -15.95 15.83 -5.75
CA SER A 29 -17.19 16.36 -5.18
C SER A 29 -17.30 16.11 -3.67
N GLU A 30 -16.78 14.97 -3.22
CA GLU A 30 -16.92 14.47 -1.85
C GLU A 30 -15.87 15.09 -0.91
N ILE A 31 -14.62 15.09 -1.37
CA ILE A 31 -13.45 15.41 -0.54
C ILE A 31 -12.51 16.41 -1.19
N ASP A 32 -11.69 17.01 -0.34
CA ASP A 32 -10.68 17.99 -0.69
C ASP A 32 -9.38 17.73 0.08
N ILE A 33 -8.23 18.06 -0.51
CA ILE A 33 -6.94 18.00 0.17
C ILE A 33 -6.55 19.43 0.51
N ARG A 34 -6.42 19.73 1.80
CA ARG A 34 -6.09 21.09 2.27
C ARG A 34 -4.82 21.08 3.10
N GLN A 35 -4.04 22.14 2.96
CA GLN A 35 -2.92 22.39 3.84
C GLN A 35 -3.41 22.90 5.20
N THR A 36 -2.90 22.33 6.27
CA THR A 36 -3.16 22.76 7.64
C THR A 36 -1.90 23.34 8.26
N PHE A 37 -2.07 24.27 9.21
CA PHE A 37 -0.95 24.96 9.85
C PHE A 37 0.00 24.01 10.59
N SER A 38 -0.53 23.01 11.31
CA SER A 38 0.27 22.14 12.17
C SER A 38 0.49 20.72 11.64
N LYS A 39 -0.44 20.18 10.84
CA LYS A 39 -0.46 18.76 10.42
C LYS A 39 -0.07 18.54 8.96
N GLY A 40 0.34 19.58 8.24
CA GLY A 40 0.60 19.47 6.80
C GLY A 40 -0.70 19.28 6.01
N GLN A 41 -0.66 18.49 4.94
CA GLN A 41 -1.86 18.20 4.14
C GLN A 41 -2.82 17.27 4.90
N GLY A 42 -4.11 17.44 4.69
CA GLY A 42 -5.16 16.58 5.22
C GLY A 42 -6.33 16.44 4.26
N VAL A 43 -7.10 15.37 4.39
CA VAL A 43 -8.34 15.14 3.65
C VAL A 43 -9.53 15.72 4.43
N PHE A 44 -10.38 16.49 3.76
CA PHE A 44 -11.55 17.16 4.33
C PHE A 44 -12.80 16.87 3.50
N ALA A 45 -13.94 16.66 4.16
CA ALA A 45 -15.23 16.60 3.48
C ALA A 45 -15.60 17.98 2.91
N LYS A 46 -16.23 17.99 1.73
CA LYS A 46 -16.77 19.21 1.09
C LYS A 46 -18.21 19.48 1.49
N HIS A 47 -18.92 18.44 1.90
CA HIS A 47 -20.32 18.48 2.30
C HIS A 47 -20.58 17.37 3.32
N PHE A 48 -21.82 17.26 3.77
CA PHE A 48 -22.24 16.24 4.71
C PHE A 48 -22.11 14.83 4.12
N LEU A 49 -21.40 13.94 4.81
CA LEU A 49 -21.19 12.55 4.43
C LEU A 49 -21.90 11.64 5.42
N SER A 50 -22.78 10.78 4.90
CA SER A 50 -23.52 9.83 5.72
C SER A 50 -22.78 8.50 5.87
N VAL A 51 -22.87 7.87 7.05
CA VAL A 51 -22.38 6.50 7.30
C VAL A 51 -22.94 5.44 6.35
N LYS A 52 -24.04 5.74 5.64
CA LYS A 52 -24.69 4.82 4.70
C LYS A 52 -23.92 4.63 3.40
N HIS A 53 -23.00 5.52 3.07
CA HIS A 53 -22.27 5.49 1.80
C HIS A 53 -20.76 5.56 2.05
N ALA A 54 -20.00 4.84 1.22
CA ALA A 54 -18.55 4.98 1.21
C ALA A 54 -18.18 6.37 0.64
N ILE A 55 -17.18 7.01 1.25
CA ILE A 55 -16.61 8.28 0.78
C ILE A 55 -15.84 8.05 -0.52
N CYS A 56 -15.06 6.97 -0.58
CA CYS A 56 -14.34 6.56 -1.78
C CYS A 56 -14.14 5.05 -1.84
N SER A 57 -13.98 4.54 -3.07
CA SER A 57 -13.80 3.12 -3.38
C SER A 57 -12.49 2.94 -4.16
N LEU A 58 -11.44 2.53 -3.45
CA LEU A 58 -10.10 2.50 -4.03
C LEU A 58 -9.79 1.11 -4.58
N SER A 59 -9.11 1.12 -5.73
CA SER A 59 -8.69 -0.10 -6.41
C SER A 59 -7.56 -0.81 -5.67
N TYR A 60 -7.26 -2.03 -6.10
CA TYR A 60 -6.18 -2.83 -5.52
C TYR A 60 -4.84 -2.08 -5.55
N PRO A 61 -4.20 -1.81 -4.40
CA PRO A 61 -3.00 -1.00 -4.34
C PRO A 61 -1.84 -1.76 -4.97
N THR A 62 -1.13 -1.10 -5.88
CA THR A 62 0.06 -1.67 -6.52
C THR A 62 1.21 -1.81 -5.51
N MET A 63 1.21 -0.96 -4.48
CA MET A 63 2.26 -0.85 -3.47
C MET A 63 1.87 -1.59 -2.20
N MET A 64 2.08 -2.90 -2.22
CA MET A 64 1.80 -3.71 -1.06
C MET A 64 2.70 -4.92 -0.98
N ALA A 65 2.82 -5.47 0.22
CA ALA A 65 3.57 -6.68 0.46
C ALA A 65 2.97 -7.43 1.65
N ILE A 66 2.72 -8.73 1.45
CA ILE A 66 2.26 -9.64 2.51
C ILE A 66 3.43 -9.94 3.46
N ASP A 67 3.20 -10.03 4.75
CA ASP A 67 4.22 -10.42 5.74
C ASP A 67 4.77 -11.83 5.47
N SER A 68 6.05 -12.06 5.77
CA SER A 68 6.74 -13.31 5.41
C SER A 68 6.04 -14.55 5.97
N ASP A 69 5.54 -14.46 7.21
CA ASP A 69 4.82 -15.54 7.89
C ASP A 69 3.43 -15.81 7.31
N ALA A 70 2.84 -14.82 6.62
CA ALA A 70 1.54 -14.90 5.99
C ALA A 70 1.61 -15.40 4.53
N LEU A 71 2.78 -15.35 3.86
CA LEU A 71 2.96 -15.74 2.45
C LEU A 71 2.52 -17.18 2.16
N GLN A 72 2.73 -18.11 3.10
CA GLN A 72 2.36 -19.52 2.90
C GLN A 72 0.86 -19.77 2.94
N LYS A 73 0.08 -18.86 3.55
CA LYS A 73 -1.35 -19.05 3.83
C LYS A 73 -2.23 -18.04 3.11
N THR A 74 -1.63 -17.10 2.37
CA THR A 74 -2.31 -15.98 1.74
C THR A 74 -2.09 -16.01 0.24
N CYS A 75 -3.17 -15.94 -0.54
CA CYS A 75 -3.06 -15.76 -1.97
C CYS A 75 -2.37 -14.44 -2.28
N TYR A 76 -1.28 -14.51 -3.03
CA TYR A 76 -0.41 -13.38 -3.31
C TYR A 76 -1.01 -12.33 -4.27
N ARG A 77 -2.21 -12.61 -4.80
CA ARG A 77 -3.03 -11.65 -5.56
C ARG A 77 -4.27 -11.23 -4.80
N CYS A 78 -5.25 -12.10 -4.60
CA CYS A 78 -6.52 -11.71 -4.02
C CYS A 78 -6.52 -11.61 -2.49
N LEU A 79 -5.40 -11.93 -1.82
CA LEU A 79 -5.25 -11.89 -0.36
C LEU A 79 -6.24 -12.79 0.40
N LEU A 80 -6.83 -13.77 -0.28
CA LEU A 80 -7.58 -14.84 0.35
C LEU A 80 -6.66 -15.60 1.31
N VAL A 81 -7.12 -15.82 2.54
CA VAL A 81 -6.38 -16.58 3.55
C VAL A 81 -6.98 -17.97 3.69
N THR A 82 -6.16 -19.01 3.52
CA THR A 82 -6.61 -20.41 3.50
C THR A 82 -6.41 -21.11 4.84
N ALA A 83 -5.56 -20.57 5.70
CA ALA A 83 -5.37 -21.04 7.06
C ALA A 83 -4.92 -19.88 7.98
N THR A 84 -5.52 -19.76 9.15
CA THR A 84 -5.01 -18.93 10.24
C THR A 84 -5.33 -19.58 11.58
N LYS A 85 -4.52 -19.26 12.59
CA LYS A 85 -4.79 -19.66 13.99
C LYS A 85 -5.83 -18.74 14.65
N LEU A 86 -6.19 -17.64 13.99
CA LEU A 86 -7.13 -16.65 14.48
C LEU A 86 -8.52 -16.90 13.88
N PRO A 87 -9.60 -16.49 14.56
CA PRO A 87 -10.95 -16.57 14.00
C PRO A 87 -11.00 -15.85 12.66
N LEU A 88 -11.51 -16.52 11.63
CA LEU A 88 -11.92 -15.88 10.38
C LEU A 88 -13.44 -15.73 10.43
N PRO A 89 -14.01 -14.59 10.00
CA PRO A 89 -15.41 -14.54 9.62
C PRO A 89 -15.70 -15.64 8.58
N GLU A 90 -16.87 -16.28 8.61
CA GLU A 90 -17.24 -17.37 7.70
C GLU A 90 -16.99 -17.04 6.22
N TYR A 91 -17.16 -15.77 5.83
CA TYR A 91 -16.99 -15.24 4.49
C TYR A 91 -15.52 -15.01 4.05
N GLY A 92 -14.54 -15.22 4.94
CA GLY A 92 -13.11 -15.01 4.69
C GLY A 92 -12.27 -16.29 4.69
N ARG A 93 -12.88 -17.45 4.95
CA ARG A 93 -12.22 -18.76 4.97
C ARG A 93 -12.80 -19.64 3.87
N VAL A 94 -12.00 -19.92 2.85
CA VAL A 94 -12.34 -20.95 1.87
C VAL A 94 -11.47 -22.17 2.14
N SER A 95 -12.07 -23.36 2.16
CA SER A 95 -11.32 -24.63 2.10
C SER A 95 -10.73 -24.79 0.69
N LYS A 96 -9.63 -24.07 0.45
CA LYS A 96 -8.94 -24.05 -0.83
C LYS A 96 -7.44 -24.15 -0.60
N GLU A 97 -6.79 -25.07 -1.29
CA GLU A 97 -5.34 -25.17 -1.25
C GLU A 97 -4.70 -24.11 -2.16
N LEU A 98 -3.62 -23.48 -1.70
CA LEU A 98 -2.87 -22.52 -2.51
C LEU A 98 -1.78 -23.24 -3.30
N LYS A 99 -1.71 -22.95 -4.60
CA LYS A 99 -0.67 -23.44 -5.50
C LYS A 99 0.57 -22.56 -5.42
N THR A 100 1.72 -23.18 -5.19
CA THR A 100 3.00 -22.47 -5.10
C THR A 100 3.53 -22.13 -6.49
N CYS A 101 4.08 -20.92 -6.65
CA CYS A 101 4.77 -20.51 -7.87
C CYS A 101 5.97 -21.43 -8.13
N SER A 102 6.00 -22.09 -9.29
CA SER A 102 7.10 -23.00 -9.68
C SER A 102 8.44 -22.29 -9.94
N GLY A 103 8.42 -20.96 -10.13
CA GLY A 103 9.63 -20.17 -10.35
C GLY A 103 10.39 -19.84 -9.06
N CYS A 104 9.68 -19.24 -8.09
CA CYS A 104 10.30 -18.76 -6.85
C CYS A 104 10.11 -19.69 -5.64
N HIS A 105 9.11 -20.58 -5.67
CA HIS A 105 8.67 -21.41 -4.55
C HIS A 105 8.19 -20.65 -3.30
N ILE A 106 7.91 -19.34 -3.42
CA ILE A 106 7.48 -18.47 -2.31
C ILE A 106 6.05 -17.99 -2.49
N ALA A 107 5.77 -17.27 -3.58
CA ALA A 107 4.43 -16.74 -3.81
C ALA A 107 3.45 -17.89 -4.04
N ARG A 108 2.26 -17.78 -3.44
CA ARG A 108 1.20 -18.79 -3.57
C ARG A 108 -0.08 -18.17 -4.10
N PHE A 109 -0.85 -18.93 -4.86
CA PHE A 109 -2.05 -18.45 -5.54
C PHE A 109 -3.20 -19.43 -5.36
N CYS A 110 -4.43 -18.92 -5.21
CA CYS A 110 -5.60 -19.78 -5.14
C CYS A 110 -5.86 -20.47 -6.49
N ASP A 111 -5.58 -19.81 -7.61
CA ASP A 111 -5.80 -20.35 -8.96
C ASP A 111 -4.90 -19.67 -10.00
N LYS A 112 -4.97 -20.19 -11.23
CA LYS A 112 -4.21 -19.70 -12.38
C LYS A 112 -4.58 -18.24 -12.71
N ALA A 113 -5.83 -17.84 -12.52
CA ALA A 113 -6.26 -16.46 -12.79
C ALA A 113 -5.53 -15.47 -11.87
N CYS A 114 -5.50 -15.74 -10.56
CA CYS A 114 -4.73 -14.94 -9.60
C CYS A 114 -3.23 -14.91 -9.92
N GLN A 115 -2.65 -16.05 -10.30
CA GLN A 115 -1.24 -16.12 -10.69
C GLN A 115 -0.95 -15.24 -11.92
N VAL A 116 -1.76 -15.35 -12.98
CA VAL A 116 -1.60 -14.56 -14.21
C VAL A 116 -1.76 -13.06 -13.92
N LYS A 117 -2.79 -12.67 -13.16
CA LYS A 117 -2.99 -11.26 -12.78
C LYS A 117 -1.83 -10.68 -11.96
N ALA A 118 -1.31 -11.43 -10.99
CA ALA A 118 -0.12 -11.01 -10.27
C ALA A 118 1.12 -10.95 -11.18
N TRP A 119 1.29 -11.94 -12.06
CA TRP A 119 2.42 -12.00 -13.01
C TRP A 119 2.50 -10.75 -13.88
N HIS A 120 1.39 -10.36 -14.52
CA HIS A 120 1.34 -9.18 -15.37
C HIS A 120 1.54 -7.88 -14.59
N ALA A 121 1.01 -7.80 -13.37
CA ALA A 121 1.06 -6.59 -12.57
C ALA A 121 2.43 -6.35 -11.90
N TYR A 122 3.04 -7.37 -11.28
CA TYR A 122 4.25 -7.18 -10.47
C TYR A 122 5.13 -8.44 -10.33
N HIS A 123 4.56 -9.64 -10.27
CA HIS A 123 5.28 -10.83 -9.81
C HIS A 123 6.39 -11.27 -10.76
N LYS A 124 6.25 -11.04 -12.07
CA LYS A 124 7.29 -11.37 -13.04
C LYS A 124 8.62 -10.64 -12.77
N TYR A 125 8.58 -9.50 -12.09
CA TYR A 125 9.77 -8.71 -11.78
C TYR A 125 10.42 -9.07 -10.44
N GLU A 126 9.62 -9.55 -9.47
CA GLU A 126 10.13 -9.91 -8.14
C GLU A 126 10.43 -11.42 -7.98
N CYS A 127 9.88 -12.27 -8.87
CA CYS A 127 10.00 -13.73 -8.78
C CYS A 127 11.46 -14.21 -8.71
N ALA A 128 12.36 -13.62 -9.50
CA ALA A 128 13.78 -13.95 -9.48
C ALA A 128 14.44 -13.56 -8.15
N VAL A 129 14.04 -12.43 -7.56
CA VAL A 129 14.54 -11.99 -6.24
C VAL A 129 14.08 -12.95 -5.16
N PHE A 130 12.80 -13.33 -5.20
CA PHE A 130 12.22 -14.29 -4.26
C PHE A 130 12.97 -15.62 -4.35
N LYS A 131 13.21 -16.14 -5.55
CA LYS A 131 14.01 -17.36 -5.75
C LYS A 131 15.39 -17.28 -5.10
N LYS A 132 16.08 -16.14 -5.21
CA LYS A 132 17.42 -15.93 -4.63
C LYS A 132 17.42 -15.75 -3.11
N ARG A 133 16.29 -15.39 -2.51
CA ARG A 133 16.15 -15.02 -1.09
C ARG A 133 15.18 -15.91 -0.30
N GLN A 134 15.01 -17.17 -0.72
CA GLN A 134 14.01 -18.09 -0.14
C GLN A 134 14.02 -18.19 1.38
N HIS A 135 15.19 -18.19 2.02
CA HIS A 135 15.32 -18.32 3.48
C HIS A 135 15.52 -16.99 4.21
N ASN A 136 15.64 -15.88 3.48
CA ASN A 136 15.92 -14.57 4.07
C ASN A 136 15.28 -13.48 3.21
N LEU A 137 13.96 -13.54 3.08
CA LEU A 137 13.21 -12.50 2.39
C LEU A 137 13.31 -11.20 3.19
N PRO A 138 13.49 -10.04 2.53
CA PRO A 138 13.35 -8.76 3.18
C PRO A 138 11.97 -8.61 3.84
N SER A 139 11.87 -7.73 4.83
CA SER A 139 10.59 -7.42 5.49
C SER A 139 9.54 -6.92 4.48
N ALA A 140 8.26 -6.93 4.86
CA ALA A 140 7.17 -6.48 3.99
C ALA A 140 7.39 -5.04 3.49
N ILE A 141 7.82 -4.12 4.37
CA ILE A 141 8.17 -2.74 3.99
C ILE A 141 9.26 -2.71 2.91
N LEU A 142 10.36 -3.44 3.09
CA LEU A 142 11.45 -3.48 2.11
C LEU A 142 11.00 -4.09 0.78
N ARG A 143 10.14 -5.13 0.82
CA ARG A 143 9.57 -5.74 -0.39
C ARG A 143 8.59 -4.82 -1.11
N ALA A 144 7.80 -4.03 -0.38
CA ALA A 144 6.91 -3.05 -0.99
C ALA A 144 7.69 -1.91 -1.67
N VAL A 145 8.76 -1.40 -1.04
CA VAL A 145 9.68 -0.44 -1.69
C VAL A 145 10.35 -1.07 -2.91
N MET A 146 10.89 -2.28 -2.77
CA MET A 146 11.50 -2.99 -3.89
C MET A 146 10.52 -3.16 -5.05
N ARG A 147 9.24 -3.43 -4.79
CA ARG A 147 8.22 -3.47 -5.83
C ARG A 147 8.05 -2.12 -6.53
N ILE A 148 7.97 -1.02 -5.79
CA ILE A 148 7.91 0.33 -6.38
C ILE A 148 9.11 0.56 -7.31
N VAL A 149 10.33 0.25 -6.86
CA VAL A 149 11.56 0.37 -7.65
C VAL A 149 11.50 -0.49 -8.91
N LEU A 150 11.14 -1.77 -8.78
CA LEU A 150 11.05 -2.71 -9.90
C LEU A 150 10.04 -2.27 -10.96
N LEU A 151 8.89 -1.72 -10.55
CA LEU A 151 7.84 -1.25 -11.44
C LEU A 151 8.21 0.09 -12.09
N LYS A 152 8.88 0.98 -11.35
CA LYS A 152 9.32 2.27 -11.88
C LYS A 152 10.43 2.09 -12.92
N ASP A 153 11.41 1.23 -12.69
CA ASP A 153 12.50 0.95 -13.63
C ASP A 153 12.05 0.30 -14.94
N ARG A 154 10.84 -0.26 -14.98
CA ARG A 154 10.28 -0.98 -16.12
C ARG A 154 9.08 -0.27 -16.74
N ASP A 155 8.90 1.00 -16.40
CA ASP A 155 7.83 1.86 -16.88
C ASP A 155 6.42 1.26 -16.73
N VAL A 156 6.21 0.45 -15.68
CA VAL A 156 4.91 -0.12 -15.34
C VAL A 156 4.15 0.78 -14.37
N LEU A 157 4.87 1.45 -13.46
CA LEU A 157 4.27 2.40 -12.52
C LEU A 157 3.92 3.70 -13.25
N PRO A 158 2.63 4.11 -13.33
CA PRO A 158 2.23 5.35 -13.99
C PRO A 158 2.93 6.58 -13.39
N SER A 159 3.23 7.57 -14.24
CA SER A 159 3.99 8.76 -13.82
C SER A 159 3.24 9.67 -12.85
N ASP A 160 1.92 9.71 -12.92
CA ASP A 160 1.05 10.38 -11.95
C ASP A 160 1.05 9.65 -10.60
N GLU A 161 0.97 8.32 -10.60
CA GLU A 161 1.07 7.49 -9.39
C GLU A 161 2.44 7.67 -8.72
N TRP A 162 3.52 7.62 -9.49
CA TRP A 162 4.88 7.91 -8.99
C TRP A 162 4.97 9.29 -8.32
N ARG A 163 4.41 10.34 -8.95
CA ARG A 163 4.39 11.69 -8.38
C ARG A 163 3.60 11.74 -7.07
N ARG A 164 2.44 11.10 -7.00
CA ARG A 164 1.64 11.00 -5.76
C ARG A 164 2.48 10.38 -4.65
N ILE A 165 3.15 9.25 -4.91
CA ILE A 165 3.96 8.52 -3.92
C ILE A 165 5.14 9.35 -3.43
N ILE A 166 5.96 9.85 -4.36
CA ILE A 166 7.20 10.55 -4.00
C ILE A 166 6.93 11.90 -3.32
N SER A 167 5.72 12.45 -3.48
CA SER A 167 5.27 13.69 -2.81
C SER A 167 4.83 13.47 -1.36
N LEU A 168 4.63 12.23 -0.91
CA LEU A 168 4.21 11.97 0.47
C LEU A 168 5.27 12.42 1.48
N THR A 169 4.81 12.83 2.66
CA THR A 169 5.67 13.28 3.75
C THR A 169 6.56 12.14 4.21
N SER A 170 7.87 12.29 4.11
CA SER A 170 8.85 11.25 4.44
C SER A 170 9.45 11.41 5.85
N HIS A 171 9.41 12.61 6.45
CA HIS A 171 10.07 12.90 7.73
C HIS A 171 11.57 12.52 7.81
N GLU A 172 12.24 12.38 6.65
CA GLU A 172 13.62 11.92 6.53
C GLU A 172 14.64 12.81 7.25
N GLN A 173 14.29 14.08 7.44
CA GLN A 173 15.14 15.11 8.05
C GLN A 173 15.12 15.03 9.58
N VAL A 174 14.01 14.58 10.17
CA VAL A 174 13.82 14.50 11.63
C VAL A 174 14.09 13.09 12.15
N SER A 175 14.15 12.10 11.26
CA SER A 175 14.36 10.72 11.67
C SER A 175 15.78 10.47 12.19
N ARG A 176 15.87 10.04 13.45
CA ARG A 176 17.12 9.59 14.10
C ARG A 176 17.57 8.20 13.65
N VAL A 177 16.74 7.49 12.90
CA VAL A 177 17.01 6.12 12.42
C VAL A 177 17.74 6.18 11.09
N ARG A 178 18.99 6.65 11.08
CA ARG A 178 19.81 6.69 9.85
C ARG A 178 20.79 5.52 9.71
N SER A 179 21.15 4.88 10.82
CA SER A 179 22.33 4.01 10.90
C SER A 179 22.26 2.69 10.12
N ASN A 180 21.12 2.35 9.49
CA ASN A 180 21.01 1.17 8.60
C ASN A 180 20.20 1.42 7.32
N LEU A 181 19.73 2.65 7.06
CA LEU A 181 18.88 2.94 5.91
C LEU A 181 19.64 2.92 4.59
N THR A 182 20.90 3.36 4.60
CA THR A 182 21.79 3.27 3.42
C THR A 182 21.95 1.81 2.99
N ASP A 183 22.30 0.92 3.91
CA ASP A 183 22.46 -0.51 3.62
C ASP A 183 21.16 -1.15 3.11
N MET A 184 20.02 -0.78 3.69
CA MET A 184 18.71 -1.24 3.21
C MET A 184 18.43 -0.76 1.78
N ALA A 185 18.71 0.52 1.49
CA ALA A 185 18.49 1.11 0.18
C ALA A 185 19.44 0.51 -0.87
N GLU A 186 20.73 0.34 -0.54
CA GLU A 186 21.70 -0.36 -1.37
C GLU A 186 21.32 -1.81 -1.60
N GLY A 187 20.84 -2.49 -0.56
CA GLY A 187 20.33 -3.86 -0.65
C GLY A 187 19.15 -3.98 -1.63
N ILE A 188 18.19 -3.04 -1.56
CA ILE A 188 17.08 -2.96 -2.52
C ILE A 188 17.60 -2.67 -3.93
N LYS A 189 18.47 -1.67 -4.09
CA LYS A 189 19.08 -1.29 -5.37
C LYS A 189 19.76 -2.49 -6.03
N HIS A 190 20.58 -3.22 -5.27
CA HIS A 190 21.28 -4.41 -5.73
C HIS A 190 20.31 -5.55 -6.09
N LEU A 191 19.34 -5.85 -5.22
CA LEU A 191 18.36 -6.91 -5.46
C LEU A 191 17.48 -6.63 -6.70
N ALA A 192 17.06 -5.38 -6.88
CA ALA A 192 16.27 -4.94 -8.00
C ALA A 192 17.09 -4.73 -9.29
N GLN A 193 18.43 -4.73 -9.19
CA GLN A 193 19.36 -4.34 -10.25
C GLN A 193 19.03 -2.94 -10.80
N SER A 194 18.70 -2.02 -9.89
CA SER A 194 18.13 -0.72 -10.22
C SER A 194 19.19 0.36 -10.47
N LYS A 195 18.92 1.22 -11.45
CA LYS A 195 19.69 2.45 -11.67
C LYS A 195 19.26 3.60 -10.76
N MET A 196 18.11 3.50 -10.09
CA MET A 196 17.60 4.51 -9.16
C MET A 196 18.63 4.86 -8.07
N SER A 197 18.75 6.14 -7.72
CA SER A 197 19.74 6.59 -6.73
C SER A 197 19.43 6.02 -5.33
N VAL A 198 20.46 5.86 -4.51
CA VAL A 198 20.30 5.36 -3.13
C VAL A 198 19.42 6.32 -2.33
N GLU A 199 19.58 7.62 -2.53
CA GLU A 199 18.82 8.69 -1.88
C GLU A 199 17.33 8.61 -2.20
N THR A 200 16.99 8.30 -3.46
CA THR A 200 15.60 8.11 -3.87
C THR A 200 14.99 6.89 -3.19
N ILE A 201 15.74 5.79 -3.08
CA ILE A 201 15.27 4.58 -2.40
C ILE A 201 15.15 4.82 -0.89
N GLN A 202 16.07 5.55 -0.27
CA GLN A 202 15.97 5.99 1.13
C GLN A 202 14.71 6.81 1.37
N ARG A 203 14.40 7.76 0.47
CA ARG A 203 13.15 8.52 0.52
C ARG A 203 11.93 7.59 0.47
N LEU A 204 11.91 6.61 -0.43
CA LEU A 204 10.82 5.63 -0.52
C LEU A 204 10.67 4.78 0.75
N LEU A 205 11.79 4.39 1.38
CA LEU A 205 11.78 3.70 2.67
C LEU A 205 11.12 4.53 3.76
N PHE A 206 11.46 5.82 3.82
CA PHE A 206 10.82 6.75 4.74
C PHE A 206 9.34 6.95 4.44
N VAL A 207 8.97 7.15 3.17
CA VAL A 207 7.57 7.24 2.75
C VAL A 207 6.80 6.00 3.20
N MET A 208 7.27 4.80 2.89
CA MET A 208 6.59 3.57 3.32
C MET A 208 6.52 3.45 4.84
N LYS A 209 7.57 3.83 5.58
CA LYS A 209 7.61 3.72 7.05
C LYS A 209 6.57 4.60 7.75
N PHE A 210 6.28 5.78 7.20
CA PHE A 210 5.39 6.76 7.83
C PHE A 210 3.98 6.83 7.24
N ASN A 211 3.77 6.29 6.03
CA ASN A 211 2.50 6.42 5.31
C ASN A 211 1.80 5.08 5.05
N ALA A 212 2.49 3.94 5.23
CA ALA A 212 1.87 2.65 5.00
C ALA A 212 0.84 2.33 6.09
N THR A 213 -0.27 1.74 5.66
CA THR A 213 -1.27 1.16 6.55
C THR A 213 -1.15 -0.36 6.53
N GLU A 214 -1.72 -0.99 7.55
CA GLU A 214 -1.90 -2.43 7.58
C GLU A 214 -2.75 -2.88 6.39
N LEU A 215 -2.44 -4.05 5.82
CA LEU A 215 -3.27 -4.66 4.81
C LEU A 215 -4.62 -5.05 5.41
N PRO A 216 -5.74 -4.51 4.89
CA PRO A 216 -7.04 -4.89 5.40
C PRO A 216 -7.33 -6.31 4.90
N THR A 217 -7.26 -7.28 5.79
CA THR A 217 -7.54 -8.70 5.51
C THR A 217 -8.59 -9.23 6.48
N PRO A 218 -9.32 -10.31 6.14
CA PRO A 218 -10.31 -10.89 7.04
C PRO A 218 -9.73 -11.50 8.33
N VAL A 219 -8.40 -11.62 8.42
CA VAL A 219 -7.73 -12.16 9.62
C VAL A 219 -7.53 -11.02 10.60
N TYR A 220 -7.81 -11.27 11.88
CA TYR A 220 -7.38 -10.36 12.94
C TYR A 220 -5.85 -10.22 12.93
N GLY A 221 -5.32 -8.99 12.80
CA GLY A 221 -3.88 -8.69 12.80
C GLY A 221 -3.23 -8.59 11.41
N SER A 222 -1.99 -8.08 11.39
CA SER A 222 -1.30 -7.71 10.15
C SER A 222 -0.99 -8.92 9.27
N ALA A 223 -1.54 -8.91 8.07
CA ALA A 223 -1.12 -9.78 6.98
C ALA A 223 -0.05 -9.13 6.08
N GLY A 224 0.34 -7.89 6.37
CA GLY A 224 1.35 -7.13 5.65
C GLY A 224 1.00 -5.64 5.57
N VAL A 225 1.63 -4.95 4.63
CA VAL A 225 1.52 -3.49 4.48
C VAL A 225 1.01 -3.11 3.10
N MET A 226 0.28 -2.00 3.03
CA MET A 226 -0.05 -1.31 1.79
C MET A 226 0.23 0.19 1.91
N LEU A 227 0.46 0.82 0.77
CA LEU A 227 0.47 2.27 0.64
C LEU A 227 -0.57 2.66 -0.42
N ASP A 228 -1.46 3.55 -0.04
CA ASP A 228 -2.33 4.27 -0.96
C ASP A 228 -2.15 5.77 -0.71
N PRO A 229 -1.82 6.58 -1.73
CA PRO A 229 -1.51 8.00 -1.52
C PRO A 229 -2.66 8.84 -0.99
N LEU A 230 -3.92 8.48 -1.26
CA LEU A 230 -5.07 9.19 -0.69
C LEU A 230 -5.23 8.84 0.78
N VAL A 231 -5.18 7.53 1.10
CA VAL A 231 -5.27 7.04 2.48
C VAL A 231 -4.16 7.64 3.35
N ALA A 232 -2.93 7.73 2.82
CA ALA A 232 -1.77 8.31 3.50
C ALA A 232 -1.94 9.78 3.91
N LYS A 233 -2.83 10.53 3.24
CA LYS A 233 -3.12 11.94 3.55
C LYS A 233 -4.20 12.12 4.61
N ILE A 234 -4.83 11.03 5.06
CA ILE A 234 -5.81 11.08 6.15
C ILE A 234 -5.05 11.21 7.47
N ASN A 235 -5.17 12.38 8.10
CA ASN A 235 -4.47 12.66 9.34
C ASN A 235 -5.01 11.81 10.50
N HIS A 236 -4.11 11.50 11.43
CA HIS A 236 -4.45 10.80 12.65
C HIS A 236 -5.36 11.63 13.59
N SER A 237 -6.29 10.93 14.24
CA SER A 237 -7.09 11.40 15.36
C SER A 237 -7.28 10.25 16.34
N CYS A 238 -7.15 10.51 17.65
CA CYS A 238 -7.47 9.53 18.69
C CYS A 238 -8.98 9.20 18.73
N GLU A 239 -9.80 10.10 18.20
CA GLU A 239 -11.22 9.89 17.96
C GLU A 239 -11.46 9.95 16.43
N PRO A 240 -11.23 8.82 15.72
CA PRO A 240 -11.36 8.81 14.28
C PRO A 240 -12.81 8.97 13.85
N ASN A 241 -13.02 9.63 12.72
CA ASN A 241 -14.33 9.78 12.08
C ASN A 241 -14.44 9.00 10.76
N VAL A 242 -13.39 8.28 10.39
CA VAL A 242 -13.31 7.51 9.15
C VAL A 242 -12.56 6.21 9.41
N SER A 243 -12.88 5.17 8.63
CA SER A 243 -12.21 3.87 8.67
C SER A 243 -11.94 3.35 7.27
N ILE A 244 -10.88 2.57 7.14
CA ILE A 244 -10.54 1.84 5.92
C ILE A 244 -11.13 0.43 6.08
N HIS A 245 -12.09 0.10 5.23
CA HIS A 245 -12.78 -1.17 5.27
C HIS A 245 -12.52 -1.94 3.98
N ARG A 246 -12.16 -3.22 4.07
CA ARG A 246 -12.13 -4.10 2.91
C ARG A 246 -13.49 -4.80 2.78
N PRO A 247 -14.20 -4.64 1.65
CA PRO A 247 -15.52 -5.25 1.47
C PRO A 247 -15.46 -6.78 1.51
N GLN A 248 -16.48 -7.42 2.10
CA GLN A 248 -16.55 -8.87 2.24
C GLN A 248 -16.51 -9.59 0.89
N GLN A 249 -17.15 -9.03 -0.15
CA GLN A 249 -17.12 -9.60 -1.49
C GLN A 249 -15.71 -9.67 -2.11
N THR A 250 -14.74 -8.92 -1.60
CA THR A 250 -13.35 -9.00 -2.07
C THR A 250 -12.56 -10.14 -1.41
N MET A 251 -13.17 -10.83 -0.44
CA MET A 251 -12.55 -11.91 0.34
C MET A 251 -12.79 -13.29 -0.28
N ILE A 252 -13.57 -13.38 -1.37
CA ILE A 252 -13.75 -14.61 -2.12
C ILE A 252 -12.65 -14.80 -3.17
N SER A 253 -12.36 -16.07 -3.49
CA SER A 253 -11.41 -16.42 -4.55
C SER A 253 -11.87 -15.86 -5.89
N GLY A 254 -10.97 -15.18 -6.61
CA GLY A 254 -11.27 -14.70 -7.96
C GLY A 254 -12.36 -13.63 -8.01
N TRP A 255 -12.63 -12.89 -6.92
CA TRP A 255 -13.67 -11.85 -6.86
C TRP A 255 -13.62 -10.87 -8.05
N THR A 256 -12.42 -10.52 -8.50
CA THR A 256 -12.18 -9.67 -9.68
C THR A 256 -12.77 -10.21 -10.99
N ASP A 257 -13.10 -11.51 -11.05
CA ASP A 257 -13.67 -12.21 -12.22
C ASP A 257 -15.11 -12.69 -11.96
N SER A 258 -15.70 -12.37 -10.79
CA SER A 258 -17.04 -12.82 -10.45
C SER A 258 -18.09 -12.16 -11.35
N THR A 259 -18.92 -12.96 -12.01
CA THR A 259 -20.04 -12.45 -12.82
C THR A 259 -21.22 -11.96 -11.99
N GLN A 260 -21.23 -12.26 -10.68
CA GLN A 260 -22.26 -11.82 -9.74
C GLN A 260 -22.03 -10.40 -9.22
N LEU A 261 -20.82 -9.86 -9.41
CA LEU A 261 -20.45 -8.52 -8.94
C LEU A 261 -20.54 -7.50 -10.09
N SER A 262 -21.00 -6.30 -9.77
CA SER A 262 -20.93 -5.15 -10.66
C SER A 262 -19.48 -4.81 -11.05
N GLU A 263 -19.29 -4.00 -12.09
CA GLU A 263 -17.94 -3.52 -12.45
C GLU A 263 -17.27 -2.75 -11.31
N ASP A 264 -18.02 -1.93 -10.59
CA ASP A 264 -17.50 -1.11 -9.51
C ASP A 264 -17.08 -1.99 -8.32
N GLU A 265 -17.90 -2.99 -7.97
CA GLU A 265 -17.54 -3.97 -6.95
C GLU A 265 -16.31 -4.80 -7.32
N ARG A 266 -16.12 -5.11 -8.62
CA ARG A 266 -14.93 -5.84 -9.11
C ARG A 266 -13.65 -5.01 -9.16
N LYS A 267 -13.76 -3.68 -9.16
CA LYS A 267 -12.61 -2.76 -9.13
C LYS A 267 -12.29 -2.33 -7.70
N THR A 268 -13.28 -2.32 -6.82
CA THR A 268 -13.13 -1.90 -5.41
C THR A 268 -12.35 -2.91 -4.59
N PHE A 269 -11.24 -2.47 -4.00
CA PHE A 269 -10.48 -3.25 -3.03
C PHE A 269 -10.71 -2.77 -1.58
N ILE A 270 -10.78 -1.46 -1.37
CA ILE A 270 -11.09 -0.85 -0.07
C ILE A 270 -12.13 0.24 -0.22
N HIS A 271 -12.97 0.39 0.80
CA HIS A 271 -13.80 1.56 1.01
C HIS A 271 -13.21 2.41 2.11
N LEU A 272 -13.25 3.72 1.91
CA LEU A 272 -13.15 4.69 2.99
C LEU A 272 -14.57 4.99 3.48
N VAL A 273 -14.87 4.64 4.74
CA VAL A 273 -16.24 4.76 5.29
C VAL A 273 -16.28 5.72 6.46
N PRO A 274 -17.31 6.60 6.57
CA PRO A 274 -17.50 7.40 7.77
C PRO A 274 -17.83 6.51 8.96
N LEU A 275 -17.26 6.81 10.13
CA LEU A 275 -17.61 6.14 11.40
C LEU A 275 -18.81 6.79 12.10
N ARG A 276 -19.16 8.00 11.67
CA ARG A 276 -20.32 8.79 12.06
C ARG A 276 -20.66 9.73 10.91
N ASP A 277 -21.86 10.28 10.91
CA ASP A 277 -22.22 11.32 9.96
C ASP A 277 -21.30 12.54 10.21
N ILE A 278 -20.66 13.07 9.15
CA ILE A 278 -19.63 14.14 9.22
C ILE A 278 -19.82 15.24 8.20
#